data_AF-A0A378JC68-F1
#
_entry.id   AF-A0A378JC68-F1
#
_cell.length_a   1.000
_cell.length_b   1.000
_cell.length_c   1.000
_cell.angle_alpha   90.00
_cell.angle_beta   90.00
_cell.angle_gamma   90.00
#
_symmetry.space_group_name_H-M   'P 1'
#
loop_
_entity.id
_entity.type
_entity.pdbx_description
1 polymer ?
#
loop_
_entity_poly.entity_id
_entity_poly.type
_entity_poly.pdbx_seq_one_letter_code
_entity_poly.pdbx_strand_id
1 'polypeptide(L)'
;MWYTEILQYQAKKICKSNKEMAERFITHLINLVETRWDYEFELMAILGFIKDLYLFAENNQYRDVSLSEFSRVCMGLLILHVKNADDHVVYVSDFIPLCKDEIVFTAMDIQNEVNKLKNNVHKKMHWTTSINFQKVIASTLNNVFLRMLLGIEKEVFLNLDHHVSVNVEQLIIVFRMLIAEARDPHQLVCQLLFLLESLEQQDGKFDRFIFELRKSEKKLLPLVIDEIRLHLEEYLTKTKLHFKVHFFGCSTSNSLHDREVTEIVEKIKRKELENIDSILEKLYEIEIVNPKDKLISTIQLLENKYRTHICQI
;
A
#
# COMPACT_ATOMS: atom_id res chain seq x y z
N MET A 1 -2.21 -3.18 -3.73
CA MET A 1 -2.05 -1.80 -4.24
C MET A 1 -0.86 -1.14 -3.55
N TRP A 2 -0.32 -0.04 -4.07
CA TRP A 2 0.89 0.62 -3.52
C TRP A 2 0.77 0.95 -2.03
N TYR A 3 -0.41 1.40 -1.60
CA TYR A 3 -0.66 1.74 -0.20
C TYR A 3 -0.82 0.52 0.70
N THR A 4 -1.10 -0.66 0.16
CA THR A 4 -1.27 -1.87 0.98
C THR A 4 -0.01 -2.15 1.77
N GLU A 5 1.17 -2.07 1.16
CA GLU A 5 2.44 -2.31 1.85
C GLU A 5 2.72 -1.28 2.95
N ILE A 6 2.40 -0.01 2.70
CA ILE A 6 2.51 1.06 3.71
C ILE A 6 1.62 0.74 4.89
N LEU A 7 0.36 0.41 4.64
CA LEU A 7 -0.63 0.12 5.68
C LEU A 7 -0.25 -1.13 6.48
N GLN A 8 0.24 -2.17 5.81
CA GLN A 8 0.78 -3.37 6.46
C GLN A 8 1.98 -3.04 7.34
N TYR A 9 2.91 -2.20 6.86
CA TYR A 9 4.06 -1.75 7.62
C TYR A 9 3.63 -0.96 8.88
N GLN A 10 2.71 0.00 8.73
CA GLN A 10 2.17 0.76 9.86
C GLN A 10 1.45 -0.16 10.86
N ALA A 11 0.66 -1.12 10.38
CA ALA A 11 -0.01 -2.11 11.24
C ALA A 11 0.98 -2.91 12.11
N LYS A 12 2.11 -3.34 11.52
CA LYS A 12 3.18 -4.05 12.26
C LYS A 12 3.91 -3.16 13.27
N LYS A 13 4.05 -1.87 12.96
CA LYS A 13 4.67 -0.87 13.84
C LYS A 13 3.79 -0.57 15.06
N ILE A 14 2.47 -0.52 14.86
CA ILE A 14 1.45 -0.24 15.87
C ILE A 14 1.18 -1.46 16.78
N CYS A 15 0.94 -2.64 16.19
CA CYS A 15 0.61 -3.88 16.90
C CYS A 15 1.84 -4.81 17.00
N LYS A 16 2.75 -4.50 17.91
CA LYS A 16 4.06 -5.17 18.02
C LYS A 16 3.95 -6.64 18.44
N SER A 17 3.01 -6.98 19.31
CA SER A 17 2.82 -8.38 19.74
C SER A 17 1.93 -9.19 18.80
N ASN A 18 1.18 -8.54 17.89
CA ASN A 18 0.20 -9.21 17.03
C ASN A 18 0.33 -8.79 15.55
N LYS A 19 1.60 -8.67 15.10
CA LYS A 19 1.99 -8.13 13.79
C LYS A 19 1.26 -8.78 12.62
N GLU A 20 1.24 -10.12 12.58
CA GLU A 20 0.66 -10.89 11.48
C GLU A 20 -0.86 -10.71 11.40
N MET A 21 -1.56 -10.67 12.54
CA MET A 21 -3.01 -10.46 12.55
C MET A 21 -3.37 -9.02 12.21
N ALA A 22 -2.56 -8.04 12.63
CA ALA A 22 -2.76 -6.64 12.28
C ALA A 22 -2.56 -6.40 10.77
N GLU A 23 -1.50 -6.98 10.20
CA GLU A 23 -1.24 -6.99 8.76
C GLU A 23 -2.40 -7.64 7.99
N ARG A 24 -2.84 -8.82 8.44
CA ARG A 24 -3.97 -9.54 7.82
C ARG A 24 -5.26 -8.72 7.89
N PHE A 25 -5.53 -8.10 9.05
CA PHE A 25 -6.71 -7.26 9.24
C PHE A 25 -6.72 -6.07 8.29
N ILE A 26 -5.63 -5.28 8.24
CA ILE A 26 -5.63 -4.05 7.43
C ILE A 26 -5.70 -4.38 5.94
N THR A 27 -5.01 -5.43 5.50
CA THR A 27 -5.08 -5.92 4.12
C THR A 27 -6.50 -6.34 3.76
N HIS A 28 -7.15 -7.09 4.65
CA HIS A 28 -8.52 -7.56 4.43
C HIS A 28 -9.53 -6.40 4.43
N LEU A 29 -9.41 -5.45 5.35
CA LEU A 29 -10.28 -4.27 5.42
C LEU A 29 -10.22 -3.47 4.12
N ILE A 30 -9.01 -3.19 3.62
CA ILE A 30 -8.79 -2.44 2.39
C ILE A 30 -9.37 -3.19 1.18
N ASN A 31 -9.12 -4.50 1.07
CA ASN A 31 -9.70 -5.30 -0.01
C ASN A 31 -11.23 -5.30 0.02
N LEU A 32 -11.86 -5.33 1.21
CA LEU A 32 -13.32 -5.26 1.34
C LEU A 32 -13.86 -3.93 0.83
N VAL A 33 -13.17 -2.82 1.15
CA VAL A 33 -13.54 -1.50 0.67
C VAL A 33 -13.42 -1.44 -0.85
N GLU A 34 -12.33 -1.91 -1.43
CA GLU A 34 -12.12 -1.86 -2.88
C GLU A 34 -13.08 -2.74 -3.69
N THR A 35 -13.42 -3.93 -3.17
CA THR A 35 -14.14 -4.95 -3.97
C THR A 35 -15.63 -5.02 -3.70
N ARG A 36 -16.08 -4.56 -2.53
CA ARG A 36 -17.48 -4.68 -2.09
C ARG A 36 -18.14 -3.35 -1.82
N TRP A 37 -17.37 -2.28 -1.75
CA TRP A 37 -17.91 -0.95 -1.65
C TRP A 37 -17.98 -0.37 -3.06
N ASP A 38 -19.20 -0.08 -3.52
CA ASP A 38 -19.48 0.48 -4.86
C ASP A 38 -19.09 1.97 -4.97
N TYR A 39 -18.14 2.39 -4.12
CA TYR A 39 -17.55 3.73 -4.14
C TYR A 39 -16.21 3.62 -4.84
N GLU A 40 -15.97 4.51 -5.79
CA GLU A 40 -14.59 4.81 -6.15
C GLU A 40 -13.91 5.34 -4.89
N PHE A 41 -13.01 4.53 -4.32
CA PHE A 41 -12.32 4.88 -3.10
C PHE A 41 -11.45 6.09 -3.41
N GLU A 42 -11.95 7.28 -3.08
CA GLU A 42 -11.32 8.53 -3.50
C GLU A 42 -9.89 8.59 -2.97
N LEU A 43 -8.96 8.99 -3.84
CA LEU A 43 -7.55 9.10 -3.50
C LEU A 43 -7.34 9.94 -2.23
N MET A 44 -8.19 10.95 -2.03
CA MET A 44 -8.22 11.79 -0.83
C MET A 44 -8.49 11.02 0.45
N ALA A 45 -9.45 10.09 0.43
CA ALA A 45 -9.76 9.26 1.58
C ALA A 45 -8.55 8.38 1.95
N ILE A 46 -7.89 7.76 0.95
CA ILE A 46 -6.69 6.94 1.16
C ILE A 46 -5.55 7.76 1.76
N LEU A 47 -5.25 8.93 1.17
CA LEU A 47 -4.14 9.77 1.62
C LEU A 47 -4.37 10.29 3.04
N GLY A 48 -5.59 10.71 3.36
CA GLY A 48 -5.99 11.10 4.71
C GLY A 48 -5.86 9.94 5.70
N PHE A 49 -6.34 8.76 5.33
CA PHE A 49 -6.24 7.55 6.14
C PHE A 49 -4.78 7.18 6.46
N ILE A 50 -3.91 7.14 5.45
CA ILE A 50 -2.48 6.85 5.64
C ILE A 50 -1.82 7.90 6.54
N LYS A 51 -2.12 9.18 6.31
CA LYS A 51 -1.59 10.30 7.11
C LYS A 51 -1.90 10.11 8.58
N ASP A 52 -3.18 9.94 8.91
CA ASP A 52 -3.60 9.87 10.31
C ASP A 52 -3.23 8.55 10.97
N LEU A 53 -3.16 7.46 10.22
CA LEU A 53 -2.63 6.20 10.74
C LEU A 53 -1.13 6.30 11.07
N TYR A 54 -0.35 6.98 10.22
CA TYR A 54 1.07 7.24 10.50
C TYR A 54 1.23 8.10 11.75
N LEU A 55 0.48 9.20 11.88
CA LEU A 55 0.51 10.04 13.08
C LEU A 55 0.09 9.27 14.34
N PHE A 56 -0.91 8.40 14.23
CA PHE A 56 -1.28 7.48 15.31
C PHE A 56 -0.15 6.53 15.69
N ALA A 57 0.59 5.98 14.70
CA ALA A 57 1.74 5.12 14.95
C ALA A 57 2.87 5.88 15.68
N GLU A 58 3.18 7.10 15.26
CA GLU A 58 4.20 7.94 15.90
C GLU A 58 3.82 8.28 17.35
N ASN A 59 2.56 8.66 17.59
CA ASN A 59 2.04 8.95 18.92
C ASN A 59 2.04 7.72 19.85
N ASN A 60 2.01 6.50 19.28
CA ASN A 60 2.01 5.25 20.03
C ASN A 60 3.32 4.45 19.88
N GLN A 61 4.41 5.07 19.43
CA GLN A 61 5.66 4.36 19.11
C GLN A 61 6.27 3.57 20.27
N TYR A 62 5.98 3.94 21.53
CA TYR A 62 6.48 3.26 22.73
C TYR A 62 5.48 2.28 23.34
N ARG A 63 4.23 2.30 22.87
CA ARG A 63 3.16 1.43 23.32
C ARG A 63 3.05 0.22 22.39
N ASP A 64 2.49 -0.87 22.90
CA ASP A 64 2.01 -1.96 22.07
C ASP A 64 0.48 -1.86 22.04
N VAL A 65 -0.07 -1.52 20.88
CA VAL A 65 -1.51 -1.31 20.71
C VAL A 65 -2.17 -2.65 20.43
N SER A 66 -3.26 -2.95 21.15
CA SER A 66 -4.00 -4.20 20.95
C SER A 66 -4.65 -4.25 19.57
N LEU A 67 -4.89 -5.46 19.05
CA LEU A 67 -5.57 -5.64 17.76
C LEU A 67 -6.98 -5.03 17.74
N SER A 68 -7.71 -5.09 18.86
CA SER A 68 -9.05 -4.50 19.01
C SER A 68 -9.00 -2.98 18.92
N GLU A 69 -8.06 -2.35 19.62
CA GLU A 69 -7.87 -0.89 19.56
C GLU A 69 -7.44 -0.45 18.16
N PHE A 70 -6.43 -1.10 17.58
CA PHE A 70 -5.97 -0.80 16.22
C PHE A 70 -7.08 -0.94 15.17
N SER A 71 -7.85 -2.02 15.21
CA SER A 71 -8.93 -2.25 14.25
C SER A 71 -10.08 -1.25 14.38
N ARG A 72 -10.41 -0.83 15.60
CA ARG A 72 -11.38 0.25 15.84
C ARG A 72 -10.87 1.60 15.33
N VAL A 73 -9.60 1.93 15.58
CA VAL A 73 -8.97 3.14 15.03
C VAL A 73 -9.02 3.13 13.51
N CYS A 74 -8.65 2.02 12.86
CA CYS A 74 -8.76 1.89 11.40
C CYS A 74 -10.19 2.06 10.91
N MET A 75 -11.17 1.44 11.56
CA MET A 75 -12.58 1.60 11.17
C MET A 75 -13.05 3.06 11.30
N GLY A 76 -12.69 3.75 12.38
CA GLY A 76 -13.04 5.16 12.57
C GLY A 76 -12.34 6.09 11.58
N LEU A 77 -11.05 5.89 11.31
CA LEU A 77 -10.31 6.65 10.30
C LEU A 77 -10.92 6.46 8.91
N LEU A 78 -11.29 5.23 8.56
CA LEU A 78 -11.96 4.93 7.30
C LEU A 78 -13.29 5.69 7.18
N ILE A 79 -14.14 5.64 8.21
CA ILE A 79 -15.42 6.37 8.25
C ILE A 79 -15.19 7.87 8.04
N LEU A 80 -14.28 8.47 8.81
CA LEU A 80 -14.06 9.91 8.80
C LEU A 80 -13.52 10.40 7.45
N HIS A 81 -12.53 9.70 6.89
CA HIS A 81 -11.90 10.14 5.65
C HIS A 81 -12.77 9.91 4.42
N VAL A 82 -13.54 8.82 4.37
CA VAL A 82 -14.52 8.62 3.29
C VAL A 82 -15.60 9.70 3.34
N LYS A 83 -16.17 9.97 4.53
CA LYS A 83 -17.18 11.04 4.70
C LYS A 83 -16.66 12.45 4.41
N ASN A 84 -15.36 12.68 4.53
CA ASN A 84 -14.75 13.97 4.26
C ASN A 84 -14.33 14.14 2.79
N ALA A 85 -14.03 13.05 2.10
CA ALA A 85 -13.60 13.08 0.71
C ALA A 85 -14.79 13.23 -0.23
N ASP A 86 -15.86 12.46 0.01
CA ASP A 86 -16.99 12.42 -0.89
C ASP A 86 -18.02 13.55 -0.64
N ASP A 87 -18.45 14.19 -1.74
CA ASP A 87 -19.46 15.25 -1.76
C ASP A 87 -20.91 14.75 -1.60
N HIS A 88 -21.15 13.43 -1.73
CA HIS A 88 -22.44 12.83 -1.40
C HIS A 88 -22.55 12.58 0.11
N VAL A 89 -23.77 12.27 0.55
CA VAL A 89 -24.01 12.06 1.98
C VAL A 89 -23.68 10.62 2.35
N VAL A 90 -22.41 10.35 2.67
CA VAL A 90 -21.99 9.08 3.29
C VAL A 90 -22.38 9.06 4.77
N TYR A 91 -23.11 8.02 5.17
CA TYR A 91 -23.55 7.82 6.54
C TYR A 91 -22.75 6.71 7.23
N VAL A 92 -22.65 6.79 8.56
CA VAL A 92 -22.01 5.74 9.38
C VAL A 92 -22.70 4.38 9.21
N SER A 93 -24.00 4.36 8.90
CA SER A 93 -24.74 3.14 8.60
C SER A 93 -24.21 2.38 7.40
N ASP A 94 -23.54 3.05 6.48
CA ASP A 94 -23.06 2.46 5.23
C ASP A 94 -21.87 1.52 5.50
N PHE A 95 -21.21 1.66 6.65
CA PHE A 95 -20.10 0.80 7.11
C PHE A 95 -20.58 -0.47 7.84
N ILE A 96 -21.88 -0.63 8.11
CA ILE A 96 -22.43 -1.83 8.76
C ILE A 96 -22.06 -3.14 8.05
N PRO A 97 -22.06 -3.24 6.70
CA PRO A 97 -21.64 -4.46 6.01
C PRO A 97 -20.21 -4.88 6.36
N LEU A 98 -19.27 -3.94 6.56
CA LEU A 98 -17.91 -4.26 6.98
C LEU A 98 -17.87 -4.91 8.36
N CYS A 99 -18.72 -4.47 9.30
CA CYS A 99 -18.81 -5.07 10.63
C CYS A 99 -19.39 -6.49 10.62
N LYS A 100 -20.04 -6.93 9.53
CA LYS A 100 -20.56 -8.29 9.39
C LYS A 100 -19.52 -9.27 8.85
N ASP A 101 -18.40 -8.76 8.34
CA ASP A 101 -17.28 -9.59 7.92
C ASP A 101 -16.61 -10.23 9.15
N GLU A 102 -16.34 -11.54 9.09
CA GLU A 102 -15.85 -12.31 10.23
C GLU A 102 -14.47 -11.86 10.71
N ILE A 103 -13.59 -11.44 9.81
CA ILE A 103 -12.23 -11.00 10.15
C ILE A 103 -12.31 -9.63 10.84
N VAL A 104 -13.09 -8.70 10.28
CA VAL A 104 -13.30 -7.37 10.86
C VAL A 104 -14.00 -7.48 12.22
N PHE A 105 -15.04 -8.30 12.30
CA PHE A 105 -15.81 -8.52 13.54
C PHE A 105 -14.93 -9.09 14.66
N THR A 106 -14.15 -10.13 14.34
CA THR A 106 -13.24 -10.77 15.30
C THR A 106 -12.14 -9.81 15.75
N ALA A 107 -11.53 -9.06 14.82
CA ALA A 107 -10.44 -8.15 15.13
C ALA A 107 -10.86 -7.03 16.09
N MET A 108 -12.06 -6.45 15.91
CA MET A 108 -12.57 -5.39 16.78
C MET A 108 -12.99 -5.87 18.18
N ASP A 109 -13.01 -7.18 18.43
CA ASP A 109 -13.47 -7.82 19.69
C ASP A 109 -14.84 -7.31 20.17
N ILE A 110 -15.80 -7.24 19.25
CA ILE A 110 -17.13 -6.67 19.51
C ILE A 110 -18.15 -7.72 19.98
N GLN A 111 -17.72 -8.97 20.12
CA GLN A 111 -18.56 -10.09 20.52
C GLN A 111 -19.24 -9.86 21.88
N ASN A 112 -18.52 -9.28 22.84
CA ASN A 112 -19.04 -8.97 24.16
C ASN A 112 -20.11 -7.86 24.14
N GLU A 113 -19.93 -6.84 23.30
CA GLU A 113 -20.88 -5.74 23.13
C GLU A 113 -22.16 -6.25 22.45
N VAL A 114 -22.01 -7.07 21.40
CA VAL A 114 -23.13 -7.74 20.72
C VAL A 114 -23.89 -8.68 21.65
N ASN A 115 -23.19 -9.48 22.46
CA ASN A 115 -23.82 -10.43 23.38
C ASN A 115 -24.55 -9.74 24.55
N LYS A 116 -23.96 -8.69 25.14
CA LYS A 116 -24.62 -7.85 26.16
C LYS A 116 -25.93 -7.27 25.61
N LEU A 117 -25.93 -6.83 24.35
CA LEU A 117 -27.11 -6.23 23.72
C LEU A 117 -28.15 -7.28 23.29
N LYS A 118 -27.74 -8.44 22.76
CA LYS A 118 -28.64 -9.59 22.49
C LYS A 118 -29.40 -10.02 23.75
N ASN A 119 -28.72 -10.09 24.89
CA ASN A 119 -29.33 -10.45 26.17
C ASN A 119 -30.34 -9.39 26.65
N ASN A 120 -30.06 -8.10 26.43
CA ASN A 120 -30.99 -7.03 26.76
C ASN A 120 -32.24 -7.02 25.86
N VAL A 121 -32.08 -7.42 24.60
CA VAL A 121 -33.20 -7.56 23.66
C VAL A 121 -34.05 -8.77 24.04
N HIS A 122 -33.45 -9.94 24.31
CA HIS A 122 -34.18 -11.12 24.79
C HIS A 122 -34.98 -10.84 26.07
N LYS A 123 -34.42 -10.08 27.02
CA LYS A 123 -35.13 -9.66 28.23
C LYS A 123 -36.33 -8.74 27.96
N LYS A 124 -36.24 -7.85 26.97
CA LYS A 124 -37.38 -6.99 26.54
C LYS A 124 -38.42 -7.74 25.71
N MET A 125 -38.05 -8.86 25.10
CA MET A 125 -38.85 -9.56 24.09
C MET A 125 -39.78 -10.65 24.66
N HIS A 126 -39.78 -10.84 25.99
CA HIS A 126 -40.72 -11.72 26.70
C HIS A 126 -42.21 -11.32 26.56
N TRP A 127 -42.53 -10.26 25.82
CA TRP A 127 -43.85 -9.62 25.76
C TRP A 127 -44.51 -9.57 24.38
N THR A 128 -43.90 -10.07 23.30
CA THR A 128 -44.54 -10.00 21.96
C THR A 128 -44.37 -11.28 21.15
N THR A 129 -45.52 -11.86 20.78
CA THR A 129 -45.66 -13.07 19.98
C THR A 129 -45.34 -12.83 18.50
N SER A 130 -44.96 -13.94 17.88
CA SER A 130 -44.52 -14.16 16.50
C SER A 130 -45.20 -13.34 15.41
N ILE A 131 -44.38 -12.64 14.61
CA ILE A 131 -44.22 -12.71 13.13
C ILE A 131 -43.20 -11.60 12.77
N ASN A 132 -42.18 -11.91 11.95
CA ASN A 132 -40.97 -11.10 11.61
C ASN A 132 -39.73 -11.17 12.53
N PHE A 133 -39.52 -12.28 13.23
CA PHE A 133 -38.33 -12.49 14.08
C PHE A 133 -36.99 -12.24 13.37
N GLN A 134 -36.76 -12.74 12.16
CA GLN A 134 -35.50 -12.53 11.45
C GLN A 134 -35.27 -11.07 11.07
N LYS A 135 -36.32 -10.35 10.63
CA LYS A 135 -36.24 -8.94 10.27
C LYS A 135 -36.01 -8.06 11.51
N VAL A 136 -36.65 -8.39 12.63
CA VAL A 136 -36.47 -7.72 13.93
C VAL A 136 -35.07 -8.00 14.51
N ILE A 137 -34.57 -9.23 14.42
CA ILE A 137 -33.21 -9.57 14.86
C ILE A 137 -32.17 -8.88 13.97
N ALA A 138 -32.35 -8.88 12.66
CA ALA A 138 -31.45 -8.20 11.72
C ALA A 138 -31.46 -6.68 11.91
N SER A 139 -32.63 -6.05 12.08
CA SER A 139 -32.72 -4.61 12.38
C SER A 139 -32.12 -4.27 13.74
N THR A 140 -32.27 -5.16 14.72
CA THR A 140 -31.66 -5.00 16.04
C THR A 140 -30.13 -5.10 15.97
N LEU A 141 -29.58 -6.05 15.21
CA LEU A 141 -28.14 -6.18 15.02
C LEU A 141 -27.56 -4.99 14.25
N ASN A 142 -28.22 -4.53 13.19
CA ASN A 142 -27.80 -3.32 12.48
C ASN A 142 -27.80 -2.08 13.41
N ASN A 143 -28.78 -1.95 14.31
CA ASN A 143 -28.80 -0.88 15.31
C ASN A 143 -27.65 -0.99 16.32
N VAL A 144 -27.22 -2.21 16.66
CA VAL A 144 -26.05 -2.44 17.51
C VAL A 144 -24.77 -2.00 16.79
N PHE A 145 -24.56 -2.47 15.56
CA PHE A 145 -23.42 -2.07 14.75
C PHE A 145 -23.38 -0.57 14.52
N LEU A 146 -24.52 0.06 14.22
CA LEU A 146 -24.61 1.51 14.05
C LEU A 146 -24.16 2.27 15.30
N ARG A 147 -24.65 1.90 16.50
CA ARG A 147 -24.24 2.56 17.74
C ARG A 147 -22.75 2.40 18.03
N MET A 148 -22.23 1.21 17.77
CA MET A 148 -20.80 0.92 17.93
C MET A 148 -19.96 1.76 16.96
N LEU A 149 -20.33 1.79 15.68
CA LEU A 149 -19.65 2.59 14.66
C LEU A 149 -19.70 4.08 14.98
N LEU A 150 -20.84 4.61 15.45
CA LEU A 150 -20.95 6.00 15.92
C LEU A 150 -20.04 6.27 17.13
N GLY A 151 -19.90 5.30 18.03
CA GLY A 151 -18.97 5.37 19.16
C GLY A 151 -17.51 5.44 18.70
N ILE A 152 -17.14 4.55 17.78
CA ILE A 152 -15.81 4.47 17.18
C ILE A 152 -15.48 5.76 16.40
N GLU A 153 -16.38 6.22 15.54
CA GLU A 153 -16.23 7.47 14.78
C GLU A 153 -15.96 8.63 15.72
N LYS A 154 -16.79 8.79 16.76
CA LYS A 154 -16.65 9.87 17.73
C LYS A 154 -15.32 9.79 18.49
N GLU A 155 -14.93 8.61 18.94
CA GLU A 155 -13.66 8.39 19.64
C GLU A 155 -12.46 8.76 18.76
N VAL A 156 -12.44 8.29 17.51
CA VAL A 156 -11.36 8.62 16.58
C VAL A 156 -11.36 10.11 16.22
N PHE A 157 -12.54 10.71 16.03
CA PHE A 157 -12.63 12.15 15.75
C PHE A 157 -12.11 13.01 16.90
N LEU A 158 -12.36 12.60 18.14
CA LEU A 158 -11.78 13.22 19.34
C LEU A 158 -10.25 13.10 19.34
N ASN A 159 -9.72 11.93 19.00
CA ASN A 159 -8.27 11.69 18.93
C ASN A 159 -7.58 12.48 17.80
N LEU A 160 -8.33 12.95 16.82
CA LEU A 160 -7.87 13.87 15.76
C LEU A 160 -8.12 15.34 16.09
N ASP A 161 -8.38 15.67 17.36
CA ASP A 161 -8.72 17.03 17.81
C ASP A 161 -9.88 17.66 17.03
N HIS A 162 -10.86 16.84 16.62
CA HIS A 162 -12.02 17.23 15.82
C HIS A 162 -11.67 17.81 14.45
N HIS A 163 -10.52 17.44 13.88
CA HIS A 163 -10.07 17.95 12.60
C HIS A 163 -9.73 16.83 11.64
N VAL A 164 -10.63 16.58 10.69
CA VAL A 164 -10.42 15.66 9.57
C VAL A 164 -10.15 16.51 8.35
N SER A 165 -8.93 16.44 7.82
CA SER A 165 -8.58 17.09 6.57
C SER A 165 -7.35 16.43 5.96
N VAL A 166 -7.26 16.50 4.65
CA VAL A 166 -6.08 16.12 3.90
C VAL A 166 -5.26 17.40 3.65
N ASN A 167 -4.48 17.81 4.64
CA ASN A 167 -3.56 18.94 4.50
C ASN A 167 -2.32 18.52 3.72
N VAL A 168 -2.10 19.12 2.55
CA VAL A 168 -0.96 18.80 1.66
C VAL A 168 0.40 18.98 2.35
N GLU A 169 0.58 19.99 3.21
CA GLU A 169 1.84 20.16 3.93
C GLU A 169 2.12 18.98 4.86
N GLN A 170 1.08 18.50 5.54
CA GLN A 170 1.19 17.32 6.39
C GLN A 170 1.43 16.06 5.55
N LEU A 171 0.76 15.91 4.41
CA LEU A 171 1.01 14.80 3.49
C LEU A 171 2.47 14.79 3.03
N ILE A 172 3.02 15.94 2.61
CA ILE A 172 4.43 16.03 2.19
C ILE A 172 5.36 15.56 3.31
N ILE A 173 5.11 15.99 4.56
CA ILE A 173 5.92 15.58 5.71
C ILE A 173 5.81 14.07 5.95
N VAL A 174 4.58 13.54 6.05
CA VAL A 174 4.34 12.12 6.31
C VAL A 174 4.93 11.25 5.20
N PHE A 175 4.67 11.58 3.93
CA PHE A 175 5.18 10.79 2.82
C PHE A 175 6.69 10.84 2.69
N ARG A 176 7.35 11.96 3.02
CA ARG A 176 8.83 11.97 3.11
C ARG A 176 9.34 10.94 4.13
N MET A 177 8.67 10.81 5.27
CA MET A 177 9.04 9.82 6.28
C MET A 177 8.75 8.40 5.79
N LEU A 178 7.57 8.15 5.22
CA LEU A 178 7.20 6.85 4.67
C LEU A 178 8.13 6.40 3.54
N ILE A 179 8.53 7.33 2.65
CA ILE A 179 9.50 7.05 1.58
C ILE A 179 10.86 6.66 2.17
N ALA A 180 11.30 7.32 3.24
CA ALA A 180 12.56 6.98 3.90
C ALA A 180 12.53 5.62 4.62
N GLU A 181 11.35 5.20 5.09
CA GLU A 181 11.14 3.91 5.75
C GLU A 181 10.81 2.77 4.77
N ALA A 182 10.50 3.08 3.50
CA ALA A 182 10.07 2.11 2.51
C ALA A 182 11.18 1.14 2.10
N ARG A 183 10.80 -0.11 1.83
CA ARG A 183 11.71 -1.14 1.31
C ARG A 183 12.22 -0.78 -0.09
N ASP A 184 11.35 -0.25 -0.93
CA ASP A 184 11.68 0.29 -2.25
C ASP A 184 11.15 1.73 -2.38
N PRO A 185 11.94 2.73 -1.94
CA PRO A 185 11.53 4.13 -1.96
C PRO A 185 11.20 4.66 -3.36
N HIS A 186 11.91 4.19 -4.39
CA HIS A 186 11.71 4.65 -5.75
C HIS A 186 10.38 4.15 -6.30
N GLN A 187 10.11 2.84 -6.15
CA GLN A 187 8.85 2.26 -6.58
C GLN A 187 7.64 2.95 -5.94
N LEU A 188 7.71 3.20 -4.62
CA LEU A 188 6.65 3.93 -3.91
C LEU A 188 6.42 5.33 -4.50
N VAL A 189 7.49 6.09 -4.73
CA VAL A 189 7.38 7.45 -5.31
C VAL A 189 6.77 7.41 -6.71
N CYS A 190 7.22 6.51 -7.58
CA CYS A 190 6.69 6.43 -8.95
C CYS A 190 5.22 6.00 -8.98
N GLN A 191 4.80 5.06 -8.12
CA GLN A 191 3.39 4.65 -8.01
C GLN A 191 2.49 5.80 -7.50
N LEU A 192 2.97 6.56 -6.52
CA LEU A 192 2.28 7.75 -6.03
C LEU A 192 2.17 8.83 -7.10
N LEU A 193 3.27 9.12 -7.81
CA LEU A 193 3.29 10.09 -8.90
C LEU A 193 2.30 9.69 -10.00
N PHE A 194 2.34 8.46 -10.47
CA PHE A 194 1.44 7.96 -11.51
C PHE A 194 -0.05 8.21 -11.20
N LEU A 195 -0.46 8.03 -9.94
CA LEU A 195 -1.84 8.29 -9.53
C LEU A 195 -2.15 9.78 -9.43
N LEU A 196 -1.24 10.55 -8.84
CA LEU A 196 -1.44 11.98 -8.59
C LEU A 196 -1.33 12.83 -9.87
N GLU A 197 -0.59 12.38 -10.87
CA GLU A 197 -0.44 13.09 -12.14
C GLU A 197 -1.77 13.23 -12.89
N SER A 198 -2.70 12.30 -12.72
CA SER A 198 -4.06 12.43 -13.25
C SER A 198 -4.83 13.64 -12.67
N LEU A 199 -4.42 14.11 -11.48
CA LEU A 199 -5.00 15.24 -10.77
C LEU A 199 -4.18 16.53 -10.93
N GLU A 200 -3.05 16.48 -11.65
CA GLU A 200 -2.21 17.65 -11.90
C GLU A 200 -3.03 18.73 -12.61
N GLN A 201 -2.93 19.99 -12.17
CA GLN A 201 -3.69 21.14 -12.68
C GLN A 201 -5.21 21.11 -12.45
N GLN A 202 -5.78 20.02 -11.90
CA GLN A 202 -7.20 19.96 -11.52
C GLN A 202 -7.44 20.59 -10.14
N ASP A 203 -6.52 20.36 -9.20
CA ASP A 203 -6.50 21.02 -7.89
C ASP A 203 -5.07 21.46 -7.57
N GLY A 204 -4.85 22.78 -7.56
CA GLY A 204 -3.54 23.40 -7.33
C GLY A 204 -2.90 23.05 -5.97
N LYS A 205 -3.65 22.47 -5.03
CA LYS A 205 -3.09 21.92 -3.80
C LYS A 205 -2.20 20.70 -4.08
N PHE A 206 -2.53 19.87 -5.07
CA PHE A 206 -1.75 18.67 -5.41
C PHE A 206 -0.49 18.97 -6.20
N ASP A 207 -0.45 20.07 -6.95
CA ASP A 207 0.74 20.48 -7.70
C ASP A 207 1.97 20.59 -6.79
N ARG A 208 1.79 21.13 -5.58
CA ARG A 208 2.88 21.21 -4.59
C ARG A 208 3.32 19.83 -4.09
N PHE A 209 2.39 18.90 -3.88
CA PHE A 209 2.73 17.55 -3.44
C PHE A 209 3.45 16.78 -4.55
N ILE A 210 2.93 16.83 -5.78
CA ILE A 210 3.52 16.24 -6.99
C ILE A 210 4.94 16.79 -7.20
N PHE A 211 5.12 18.10 -7.07
CA PHE A 211 6.45 18.72 -7.18
C PHE A 211 7.46 18.13 -6.17
N GLU A 212 7.06 17.95 -4.92
CA GLU A 212 7.92 17.35 -3.89
C GLU A 212 8.21 15.87 -4.12
N LEU A 213 7.24 15.12 -4.66
CA LEU A 213 7.45 13.73 -5.08
C LEU A 213 8.43 13.64 -6.26
N ARG A 214 8.29 14.47 -7.30
CA ARG A 214 9.25 14.54 -8.43
C ARG A 214 10.67 14.91 -7.98
N LYS A 215 10.79 15.79 -6.99
CA LYS A 215 12.08 16.10 -6.37
C LYS A 215 12.68 14.89 -5.65
N SER A 216 11.84 14.07 -5.03
CA SER A 216 12.26 12.85 -4.33
C SER A 216 12.68 11.77 -5.33
N GLU A 217 11.90 11.57 -6.41
CA GLU A 217 12.24 10.69 -7.54
C GLU A 217 13.61 11.04 -8.13
N LYS A 218 13.84 12.32 -8.47
CA LYS A 218 15.14 12.79 -9.00
C LYS A 218 16.32 12.48 -8.08
N LYS A 219 16.12 12.43 -6.76
CA LYS A 219 17.16 12.06 -5.79
C LYS A 219 17.39 10.56 -5.71
N LEU A 220 16.35 9.76 -5.92
CA LEU A 220 16.39 8.30 -5.86
C LEU A 220 16.88 7.67 -7.17
N LEU A 221 16.63 8.31 -8.31
CA LEU A 221 16.97 7.81 -9.64
C LEU A 221 18.45 7.39 -9.79
N PRO A 222 19.45 8.17 -9.32
CA PRO A 222 20.85 7.73 -9.40
C PRO A 222 21.14 6.44 -8.63
N LEU A 223 20.45 6.20 -7.51
CA LEU A 223 20.61 4.98 -6.71
C LEU A 223 20.05 3.76 -7.45
N VAL A 224 18.91 3.93 -8.13
CA VAL A 224 18.29 2.90 -8.95
C VAL A 224 19.16 2.55 -10.16
N ILE A 225 19.69 3.56 -10.85
CA ILE A 225 20.59 3.35 -11.99
C ILE A 225 21.85 2.61 -11.55
N ASP A 226 22.41 2.94 -10.37
CA ASP A 226 23.55 2.21 -9.82
C ASP A 226 23.19 0.76 -9.47
N GLU A 227 21.99 0.52 -8.94
CA GLU A 227 21.51 -0.84 -8.66
C GLU A 227 21.34 -1.66 -9.95
N ILE A 228 20.78 -1.08 -11.02
CA ILE A 228 20.70 -1.71 -12.34
C ILE A 228 22.11 -2.07 -12.85
N ARG A 229 23.05 -1.12 -12.76
CA ARG A 229 24.46 -1.33 -13.13
C ARG A 229 25.06 -2.52 -12.38
N LEU A 230 24.84 -2.63 -11.06
CA LEU A 230 25.35 -3.73 -10.24
C LEU A 230 24.79 -5.09 -10.68
N HIS A 231 23.50 -5.18 -11.02
CA HIS A 231 22.91 -6.42 -11.53
C HIS A 231 23.52 -6.85 -12.88
N LEU A 232 23.80 -5.89 -13.77
CA LEU A 232 24.46 -6.16 -15.05
C LEU A 232 25.93 -6.58 -14.85
N GLU A 233 26.65 -5.98 -13.90
CA GLU A 233 28.01 -6.41 -13.53
C GLU A 233 28.03 -7.81 -12.89
N GLU A 234 27.02 -8.13 -12.08
CA GLU A 234 26.87 -9.48 -11.51
C GLU A 234 26.63 -10.53 -12.59
N TYR A 235 25.80 -10.22 -13.59
CA TYR A 235 25.65 -11.04 -14.79
C TYR A 235 27.03 -11.29 -15.45
N LEU A 236 27.78 -10.23 -15.76
CA LEU A 236 29.10 -10.32 -16.39
C LEU A 236 30.12 -11.13 -15.58
N THR A 237 30.05 -11.10 -14.24
CA THR A 237 31.00 -11.83 -13.36
C THR A 237 30.62 -13.30 -13.17
N LYS A 238 29.34 -13.62 -13.02
CA LYS A 238 28.85 -15.02 -12.93
C LYS A 238 29.13 -15.79 -14.21
N THR A 239 29.07 -15.12 -15.36
CA THR A 239 29.44 -15.76 -16.63
C THR A 239 30.93 -16.08 -16.67
N LYS A 240 31.80 -15.17 -16.21
CA LYS A 240 33.27 -15.40 -16.10
C LYS A 240 33.67 -16.53 -15.14
N LEU A 241 32.94 -16.77 -14.05
CA LEU A 241 33.26 -17.84 -13.08
C LEU A 241 33.00 -19.25 -13.64
N HIS A 242 32.01 -19.43 -14.51
CA HIS A 242 31.79 -20.70 -15.20
C HIS A 242 32.91 -21.07 -16.19
N PHE A 243 33.75 -20.11 -16.60
CA PHE A 243 34.90 -20.35 -17.49
C PHE A 243 36.18 -20.80 -16.79
N LYS A 244 36.29 -20.64 -15.46
CA LYS A 244 37.55 -20.97 -14.75
C LYS A 244 37.73 -22.46 -14.40
N VAL A 245 36.78 -23.34 -14.74
CA VAL A 245 36.84 -24.77 -14.36
C VAL A 245 37.19 -25.74 -15.51
N HIS A 246 37.34 -25.27 -16.75
CA HIS A 246 37.74 -26.15 -17.87
C HIS A 246 39.12 -25.80 -18.44
N PHE A 247 40.13 -26.53 -17.97
CA PHE A 247 41.45 -26.63 -18.61
C PHE A 247 41.38 -27.66 -19.76
N PHE A 248 41.98 -27.31 -20.89
CA PHE A 248 42.14 -28.02 -22.17
C PHE A 248 41.00 -27.95 -23.19
N GLY A 249 41.32 -27.35 -24.35
CA GLY A 249 40.60 -27.48 -25.61
C GLY A 249 39.98 -26.17 -26.08
N CYS A 250 40.39 -25.70 -27.26
CA CYS A 250 39.92 -24.46 -27.89
C CYS A 250 38.38 -24.35 -27.87
N SER A 251 37.86 -23.33 -27.20
CA SER A 251 36.57 -22.68 -27.46
C SER A 251 36.49 -21.38 -26.65
N THR A 252 36.84 -20.26 -27.27
CA THR A 252 36.37 -18.94 -26.83
C THR A 252 34.86 -18.88 -27.05
N SER A 253 34.06 -19.41 -26.14
CA SER A 253 32.70 -18.91 -25.99
C SER A 253 32.77 -17.76 -25.00
N ASN A 254 33.07 -16.55 -25.48
CA ASN A 254 32.55 -15.38 -24.75
C ASN A 254 31.05 -15.63 -24.55
N SER A 255 30.46 -15.25 -23.42
CA SER A 255 29.00 -15.19 -23.41
C SER A 255 28.60 -14.29 -24.57
N LEU A 256 27.66 -14.75 -25.41
CA LEU A 256 27.36 -14.12 -26.70
C LEU A 256 27.04 -12.62 -26.55
N HIS A 257 26.63 -12.19 -25.35
CA HIS A 257 26.16 -10.85 -25.04
C HIS A 257 27.07 -10.08 -24.07
N ASP A 258 28.23 -10.62 -23.67
CA ASP A 258 29.12 -9.95 -22.71
C ASP A 258 29.59 -8.59 -23.22
N ARG A 259 29.78 -8.46 -24.54
CA ARG A 259 30.25 -7.22 -25.18
C ARG A 259 29.17 -6.14 -25.13
N GLU A 260 27.95 -6.44 -25.55
CA GLU A 260 26.84 -5.49 -25.53
C GLU A 260 26.50 -5.06 -24.09
N VAL A 261 26.44 -6.02 -23.16
CA VAL A 261 26.16 -5.70 -21.75
C VAL A 261 27.30 -4.87 -21.13
N THR A 262 28.56 -5.14 -21.46
CA THR A 262 29.70 -4.30 -21.03
C THR A 262 29.57 -2.88 -21.58
N GLU A 263 29.18 -2.72 -22.84
CA GLU A 263 28.98 -1.40 -23.44
C GLU A 263 27.88 -0.60 -22.71
N ILE A 264 26.76 -1.24 -22.37
CA ILE A 264 25.67 -0.62 -21.60
C ILE A 264 26.17 -0.18 -20.23
N VAL A 265 26.89 -1.05 -19.50
CA VAL A 265 27.48 -0.73 -18.18
C VAL A 265 28.42 0.46 -18.26
N GLU A 266 29.27 0.52 -19.28
CA GLU A 266 30.19 1.65 -19.47
C GLU A 266 29.46 2.96 -19.83
N LYS A 267 28.40 2.89 -20.64
CA LYS A 267 27.53 4.05 -20.91
C LYS A 267 26.85 4.56 -19.64
N ILE A 268 26.39 3.68 -18.76
CA ILE A 268 25.84 4.07 -17.44
C ILE A 268 26.92 4.77 -16.60
N LYS A 269 28.13 4.21 -16.49
CA LYS A 269 29.25 4.81 -15.73
C LYS A 269 29.65 6.19 -16.26
N ARG A 270 29.61 6.38 -17.57
CA ARG A 270 29.89 7.66 -18.24
C ARG A 270 28.74 8.65 -18.19
N LYS A 271 27.59 8.27 -17.58
CA LYS A 271 26.37 9.07 -17.54
C LYS A 271 25.78 9.37 -18.93
N GLU A 272 25.99 8.47 -19.88
CA GLU A 272 25.38 8.52 -21.20
C GLU A 272 24.00 7.83 -21.22
N LEU A 273 23.74 6.95 -20.25
CA LEU A 273 22.44 6.33 -20.00
C LEU A 273 21.96 6.66 -18.58
N GLU A 274 21.11 7.68 -18.46
CA GLU A 274 20.63 8.25 -17.18
C GLU A 274 19.13 8.00 -16.92
N ASN A 275 18.44 7.22 -17.76
CA ASN A 275 17.04 6.86 -17.57
C ASN A 275 16.88 5.32 -17.63
N ILE A 276 16.07 4.78 -16.71
CA ILE A 276 15.65 3.38 -16.64
C ILE A 276 15.09 2.90 -17.98
N ASP A 277 14.19 3.66 -18.60
CA ASP A 277 13.56 3.25 -19.87
C ASP A 277 14.58 3.08 -20.99
N SER A 278 15.51 4.03 -21.12
CA SER A 278 16.58 3.97 -22.12
C SER A 278 17.56 2.83 -21.86
N ILE A 279 17.81 2.48 -20.58
CA ILE A 279 18.64 1.31 -20.23
C ILE A 279 17.91 0.02 -20.62
N LEU A 280 16.63 -0.11 -20.27
CA LEU A 280 15.82 -1.29 -20.61
C LEU A 280 15.68 -1.45 -22.12
N GLU A 281 15.39 -0.37 -22.86
CA GLU A 281 15.33 -0.37 -24.32
C GLU A 281 16.62 -0.91 -24.95
N LYS A 282 17.78 -0.43 -24.49
CA LYS A 282 19.08 -0.93 -24.93
C LYS A 282 19.33 -2.40 -24.59
N LEU A 283 18.78 -2.89 -23.48
CA LEU A 283 18.85 -4.31 -23.13
C LEU A 283 17.96 -5.18 -24.03
N TYR A 284 16.79 -4.69 -24.45
CA TYR A 284 15.92 -5.41 -25.40
C TYR A 284 16.44 -5.40 -26.84
N GLU A 285 17.29 -4.44 -27.22
CA GLU A 285 17.97 -4.43 -28.52
C GLU A 285 18.99 -5.59 -28.67
N ILE A 286 19.36 -6.26 -27.58
CA ILE A 286 20.29 -7.40 -27.61
C ILE A 286 19.57 -8.63 -28.20
N GLU A 287 20.05 -9.15 -29.32
CA GLU A 287 19.49 -10.34 -29.98
C GLU A 287 19.82 -11.64 -29.22
N ILE A 288 18.99 -12.00 -28.24
CA ILE A 288 19.17 -13.23 -27.46
C ILE A 288 18.51 -14.41 -28.16
N VAL A 289 19.31 -15.25 -28.82
CA VAL A 289 18.83 -16.43 -29.56
C VAL A 289 18.50 -17.60 -28.63
N ASN A 290 19.18 -17.72 -27.50
CA ASN A 290 19.00 -18.83 -26.56
C ASN A 290 17.97 -18.47 -25.46
N PRO A 291 16.80 -19.13 -25.40
CA PRO A 291 15.77 -18.82 -24.39
C PRO A 291 16.18 -19.19 -22.95
N LYS A 292 17.28 -19.93 -22.77
CA LYS A 292 17.83 -20.27 -21.45
C LYS A 292 18.96 -19.34 -21.00
N ASP A 293 19.23 -18.26 -21.74
CA ASP A 293 20.24 -17.30 -21.35
C ASP A 293 19.85 -16.61 -20.03
N LYS A 294 20.81 -16.47 -19.11
CA LYS A 294 20.60 -15.81 -17.83
C LYS A 294 20.29 -14.32 -18.02
N LEU A 295 20.74 -13.71 -19.12
CA LEU A 295 20.45 -12.32 -19.43
C LEU A 295 18.94 -12.07 -19.54
N ILE A 296 18.17 -13.02 -20.08
CA ILE A 296 16.71 -12.95 -20.14
C ILE A 296 16.13 -12.83 -18.73
N SER A 297 16.59 -13.67 -17.81
CA SER A 297 16.12 -13.62 -16.42
C SER A 297 16.53 -12.32 -15.70
N THR A 298 17.70 -11.77 -16.02
CA THR A 298 18.15 -10.47 -15.50
C THR A 298 17.29 -9.33 -16.05
N ILE A 299 17.00 -9.30 -17.36
CA ILE A 299 16.15 -8.29 -17.98
C ILE A 299 14.74 -8.35 -17.37
N GLN A 300 14.16 -9.55 -17.25
CA GLN A 300 12.85 -9.73 -16.63
C GLN A 300 12.82 -9.29 -15.17
N LEU A 301 13.87 -9.56 -14.39
CA LEU A 301 13.99 -9.08 -13.02
C LEU A 301 13.97 -7.55 -12.96
N LEU A 302 14.79 -6.90 -13.79
CA LEU A 302 14.91 -5.44 -13.85
C LEU A 302 13.61 -4.79 -14.35
N GLU A 303 12.98 -5.38 -15.37
CA GLU A 303 11.68 -4.97 -15.87
C GLU A 303 10.62 -5.05 -14.77
N ASN A 304 10.45 -6.21 -14.13
CA ASN A 304 9.46 -6.39 -13.07
C ASN A 304 9.67 -5.44 -11.88
N LYS A 305 10.92 -5.04 -11.64
CA LYS A 305 11.27 -4.17 -10.51
C LYS A 305 11.12 -2.68 -10.82
N TYR A 306 11.56 -2.24 -11.99
CA TYR A 306 11.71 -0.81 -12.29
C TYR A 306 10.84 -0.31 -13.43
N ARG A 307 10.31 -1.19 -14.27
CA ARG A 307 9.27 -0.80 -15.21
C ARG A 307 7.99 -0.64 -14.41
N THR A 308 7.70 0.60 -14.01
CA THR A 308 6.37 0.98 -13.53
C THR A 308 5.34 0.45 -14.51
N HIS A 309 4.28 -0.16 -14.01
CA HIS A 309 3.19 -0.72 -14.81
C HIS A 309 2.58 0.34 -15.76
N ILE A 310 3.13 0.46 -16.97
CA ILE A 310 2.51 1.18 -18.08
C ILE A 310 1.50 0.29 -18.82
N CYS A 311 1.39 -1.01 -18.51
CA CYS A 311 0.47 -1.89 -19.24
C CYS A 311 -0.24 -2.91 -18.34
N GLN A 312 -1.16 -2.48 -17.47
CA GLN A 312 -2.34 -3.28 -17.09
C GLN A 312 -3.52 -2.33 -16.80
N ILE A 313 -4.20 -1.90 -17.87
CA ILE A 313 -5.63 -1.54 -17.85
C ILE A 313 -6.40 -2.79 -18.26
#